data_AF-A0A7H1AP75-F1
#
_entry.id   AF-A0A7H1AP75-F1
#
_cell.length_a   1.000
_cell.length_b   1.000
_cell.length_c   1.000
_cell.angle_alpha   90.00
_cell.angle_beta   90.00
_cell.angle_gamma   90.00
#
_symmetry.space_group_name_H-M   'P 1'
#
loop_
_entity.id
_entity.type
_entity.pdbx_description
1 polymer ?
#
loop_
_entity_poly.entity_id
_entity_poly.type
_entity_poly.pdbx_seq_one_letter_code
_entity_poly.pdbx_strand_id
1 'polypeptide(L)'
;MKLDTVCWRAPSARLTLLLAGLILSALASAAPTETLLVAFKRDVKVISSRDSEDRADQIRRAFLHHFGATPADSQSSTELLKARLYGLATVAHHAPDEGLAKEAAALASILHGRQAADHREISYVHRMLLAQRDFDGASYWSKRFPEVQLTTVPKVERMSAPQRHNAYAVSADGSRLLELPLDMHAYSGVLILGHPACGFSREAAAWMRTIAPERRPSMVRWLTPVDGDLQLPLITDWNASHQDQALLIARHERDWPFVQVWDTPQFFIFSNGTLQLHLDGWNERTQQALTRWLDLQGQATPDEQIREQGKQSG
;
A
#
# COMPACT_ATOMS: atom_id res chain seq x y z
N MET A 1 -98.96 33.01 21.11
CA MET A 1 -98.39 31.70 20.71
C MET A 1 -97.00 31.64 21.32
N LYS A 2 -96.80 30.99 22.47
CA LYS A 2 -96.61 29.53 22.68
C LYS A 2 -95.38 29.02 21.90
N LEU A 3 -94.37 28.34 22.44
CA LEU A 3 -94.07 27.75 23.76
C LEU A 3 -92.55 27.46 23.82
N ASP A 4 -91.96 27.75 24.98
CA ASP A 4 -91.09 26.92 25.85
C ASP A 4 -89.96 26.01 25.29
N THR A 5 -88.75 26.41 25.68
CA THR A 5 -87.71 25.66 26.41
C THR A 5 -87.95 24.17 26.71
N VAL A 6 -87.03 23.30 26.27
CA VAL A 6 -86.69 22.05 26.98
C VAL A 6 -85.17 21.81 26.90
N CYS A 7 -84.54 21.87 28.08
CA CYS A 7 -83.21 21.36 28.39
C CYS A 7 -83.20 19.83 28.42
N TRP A 8 -82.16 19.20 27.88
CA TRP A 8 -81.71 17.89 28.34
C TRP A 8 -80.20 17.91 28.62
N ARG A 9 -79.85 17.47 29.83
CA ARG A 9 -78.50 17.30 30.35
C ARG A 9 -78.17 15.80 30.41
N ALA A 10 -76.88 15.53 30.15
CA ALA A 10 -76.03 14.44 30.67
C ALA A 10 -76.16 13.04 30.02
N PRO A 11 -75.13 12.15 30.13
CA PRO A 11 -73.84 12.30 30.81
C PRO A 11 -72.59 12.01 29.96
N SER A 12 -71.48 12.50 30.50
CA SER A 12 -70.09 12.19 30.19
C SER A 12 -69.75 10.70 30.20
N ALA A 13 -69.26 10.19 29.06
CA ALA A 13 -68.43 9.00 29.00
C ALA A 13 -67.01 9.39 28.58
N ARG A 14 -66.06 9.07 29.46
CA ARG A 14 -64.62 9.25 29.30
C ARG A 14 -64.16 8.41 28.11
N LEU A 15 -63.70 9.04 27.02
CA LEU A 15 -62.88 8.37 26.02
C LEU A 15 -61.42 8.69 26.30
N THR A 16 -60.87 7.86 27.18
CA THR A 16 -59.47 7.78 27.57
C THR A 16 -58.66 7.18 26.41
N LEU A 17 -57.53 7.81 26.10
CA LEU A 17 -56.32 7.28 25.45
C LEU A 17 -56.45 6.23 24.33
N LEU A 18 -55.95 6.57 23.14
CA LEU A 18 -55.04 5.73 22.35
C LEU A 18 -54.46 6.57 21.19
N LEU A 19 -53.52 7.45 21.52
CA LEU A 19 -52.70 8.21 20.57
C LEU A 19 -51.25 8.21 21.09
N ALA A 20 -50.69 7.01 21.24
CA ALA A 20 -49.30 6.79 21.60
C ALA A 20 -48.91 5.39 21.15
N GLY A 21 -48.34 5.26 19.95
CA GLY A 21 -47.91 3.95 19.48
C GLY A 21 -47.39 3.94 18.06
N LEU A 22 -46.56 4.91 17.66
CA LEU A 22 -45.82 4.82 16.40
C LEU A 22 -44.63 5.79 16.29
N ILE A 23 -43.89 6.03 17.38
CA ILE A 23 -42.57 6.69 17.31
C ILE A 23 -41.67 6.12 18.41
N LEU A 24 -41.29 4.83 18.34
CA LEU A 24 -40.22 4.31 19.21
C LEU A 24 -39.67 2.97 18.68
N SER A 25 -39.06 2.99 17.49
CA SER A 25 -38.29 1.83 16.99
C SER A 25 -37.05 2.21 16.17
N ALA A 26 -36.57 3.46 16.25
CA ALA A 26 -35.47 3.93 15.39
C ALA A 26 -34.12 4.10 16.12
N LEU A 27 -33.94 3.58 17.35
CA LEU A 27 -32.73 3.83 18.16
C LEU A 27 -31.85 2.61 18.43
N ALA A 28 -32.04 1.49 17.74
CA ALA A 28 -31.27 0.27 17.99
C ALA A 28 -30.66 -0.34 16.72
N SER A 29 -29.65 0.31 16.10
CA SER A 29 -28.80 -0.39 15.12
C SER A 29 -27.46 0.26 14.73
N ALA A 30 -26.93 1.23 15.48
CA ALA A 30 -25.60 1.81 15.16
C ALA A 30 -24.43 1.13 15.91
N ALA A 31 -24.68 0.53 17.06
CA ALA A 31 -23.65 -0.06 17.94
C ALA A 31 -22.84 -1.26 17.36
N PRO A 32 -23.37 -2.14 16.49
CA PRO A 32 -22.63 -3.32 16.06
C PRO A 32 -21.40 -2.97 15.19
N THR A 33 -21.54 -1.99 14.30
CA THR A 33 -20.54 -1.73 13.26
C THR A 33 -19.30 -1.00 13.76
N GLU A 34 -19.49 0.02 14.59
CA GLU A 34 -18.36 0.72 15.22
C GLU A 34 -17.51 -0.27 16.05
N THR A 35 -18.19 -1.21 16.73
CA THR A 35 -17.55 -2.29 17.48
C THR A 35 -16.68 -3.18 16.60
N LEU A 36 -17.14 -3.55 15.38
CA LEU A 36 -16.36 -4.37 14.44
C LEU A 36 -15.08 -3.66 13.99
N LEU A 37 -15.18 -2.40 13.57
CA LEU A 37 -14.01 -1.67 13.08
C LEU A 37 -12.98 -1.44 14.19
N VAL A 38 -13.43 -1.11 15.40
CA VAL A 38 -12.56 -0.95 16.57
C VAL A 38 -11.87 -2.27 16.93
N ALA A 39 -12.59 -3.38 16.91
CA ALA A 39 -12.01 -4.70 17.16
C ALA A 39 -10.97 -5.08 16.09
N PHE A 40 -11.28 -4.91 14.81
CA PHE A 40 -10.33 -5.15 13.72
C PHE A 40 -9.06 -4.29 13.86
N LYS A 41 -9.19 -2.99 14.13
CA LYS A 41 -8.03 -2.11 14.36
C LYS A 41 -7.15 -2.56 15.52
N ARG A 42 -7.77 -3.06 16.60
CA ARG A 42 -7.04 -3.60 17.75
C ARG A 42 -6.23 -4.83 17.35
N ASP A 43 -6.82 -5.75 16.59
CA ASP A 43 -6.14 -6.96 16.13
C ASP A 43 -4.98 -6.61 15.19
N VAL A 44 -5.20 -5.71 14.23
CA VAL A 44 -4.13 -5.22 13.33
C VAL A 44 -2.97 -4.61 14.12
N LYS A 45 -3.27 -3.82 15.16
CA LYS A 45 -2.22 -3.24 16.02
C LYS A 45 -1.42 -4.31 16.75
N VAL A 46 -2.07 -5.34 17.29
CA VAL A 46 -1.40 -6.46 17.96
C VAL A 46 -0.53 -7.24 16.97
N ILE A 47 -1.07 -7.57 15.79
CA ILE A 47 -0.34 -8.29 14.74
C ILE A 47 0.87 -7.48 14.27
N SER A 48 0.70 -6.17 14.01
CA SER A 48 1.77 -5.30 13.51
C SER A 48 2.88 -5.05 14.53
N SER A 49 2.61 -5.23 15.82
CA SER A 49 3.63 -5.11 16.87
C SER A 49 4.54 -6.34 16.98
N ARG A 50 4.20 -7.44 16.31
CA ARG A 50 4.99 -8.66 16.28
C ARG A 50 5.84 -8.67 15.02
N ASP A 51 7.09 -9.08 15.17
CA ASP A 51 7.93 -9.42 14.04
C ASP A 51 7.58 -10.84 13.59
N SER A 52 6.84 -10.97 12.48
CA SER A 52 6.41 -12.26 11.94
C SER A 52 6.31 -12.24 10.42
N GLU A 53 6.86 -13.27 9.78
CA GLU A 53 6.77 -13.49 8.33
C GLU A 53 5.30 -13.58 7.83
N ASP A 54 4.39 -14.07 8.67
CA ASP A 54 2.96 -14.24 8.32
C ASP A 54 2.08 -13.00 8.62
N ARG A 55 2.67 -11.80 8.76
CA ARG A 55 1.96 -10.57 9.17
C ARG A 55 0.79 -10.24 8.24
N ALA A 56 1.03 -10.26 6.94
CA ALA A 56 0.04 -9.99 5.89
C ALA A 56 -1.16 -10.94 5.98
N ASP A 57 -0.89 -12.24 6.10
CA ASP A 57 -1.90 -13.29 6.19
C ASP A 57 -2.72 -13.21 7.47
N GLN A 58 -2.09 -12.89 8.60
CA GLN A 58 -2.79 -12.66 9.87
C GLN A 58 -3.76 -11.48 9.77
N ILE A 59 -3.36 -10.37 9.13
CA ILE A 59 -4.23 -9.20 8.92
C ILE A 59 -5.41 -9.55 8.01
N ARG A 60 -5.18 -10.32 6.94
CA ARG A 60 -6.25 -10.80 6.05
C ARG A 60 -7.23 -11.70 6.80
N ARG A 61 -6.75 -12.64 7.62
CA ARG A 61 -7.60 -13.50 8.45
C ARG A 61 -8.42 -12.69 9.46
N ALA A 62 -7.81 -11.69 10.10
CA ALA A 62 -8.53 -10.79 10.99
C ALA A 62 -9.65 -10.03 10.25
N PHE A 63 -9.38 -9.51 9.05
CA PHE A 63 -10.41 -8.88 8.23
C PHE A 63 -11.57 -9.82 7.91
N LEU A 64 -11.28 -11.05 7.46
CA LEU A 64 -12.31 -12.05 7.17
C LEU A 64 -13.10 -12.46 8.42
N HIS A 65 -12.46 -12.50 9.59
CA HIS A 65 -13.12 -12.77 10.85
C HIS A 65 -14.15 -11.68 11.21
N HIS A 66 -13.79 -10.40 11.04
CA HIS A 66 -14.66 -9.27 11.40
C HIS A 66 -15.70 -8.93 10.33
N PHE A 67 -15.41 -9.15 9.04
CA PHE A 67 -16.25 -8.68 7.93
C PHE A 67 -16.71 -9.78 6.96
N GLY A 68 -16.17 -11.00 7.04
CA GLY A 68 -16.40 -12.05 6.04
C GLY A 68 -17.77 -12.73 6.10
N ALA A 69 -18.44 -12.72 7.26
CA ALA A 69 -19.74 -13.39 7.42
C ALA A 69 -20.92 -12.60 6.84
N THR A 70 -20.78 -11.28 6.66
CA THR A 70 -21.86 -10.42 6.18
C THR A 70 -21.55 -9.97 4.76
N PRO A 71 -22.36 -10.34 3.75
CA PRO A 71 -22.23 -9.76 2.42
C PRO A 71 -22.37 -8.23 2.51
N ALA A 72 -21.47 -7.50 1.87
CA ALA A 72 -21.61 -6.06 1.73
C ALA A 72 -22.23 -5.76 0.36
N ASP A 73 -23.46 -5.28 0.38
CA ASP A 73 -24.26 -5.04 -0.81
C ASP A 73 -25.05 -3.73 -0.71
N SER A 74 -25.92 -3.50 -1.70
CA SER A 74 -26.77 -2.30 -1.77
C SER A 74 -27.80 -2.18 -0.65
N GLN A 75 -28.05 -3.22 0.15
CA GLN A 75 -28.99 -3.23 1.28
C GLN A 75 -28.28 -3.02 2.63
N SER A 76 -26.98 -3.25 2.69
CA SER A 76 -26.15 -3.05 3.89
C SER A 76 -26.20 -1.60 4.39
N SER A 77 -26.05 -1.38 5.71
CA SER A 77 -26.02 -0.03 6.28
C SER A 77 -24.81 0.78 5.78
N THR A 78 -24.93 2.10 5.74
CA THR A 78 -23.85 3.01 5.31
C THR A 78 -22.61 2.85 6.20
N GLU A 79 -22.83 2.70 7.50
CA GLU A 79 -21.79 2.51 8.51
C GLU A 79 -21.02 1.22 8.22
N LEU A 80 -21.70 0.12 7.89
CA LEU A 80 -21.07 -1.17 7.61
C LEU A 80 -20.21 -1.09 6.35
N LEU A 81 -20.73 -0.45 5.30
CA LEU A 81 -19.99 -0.23 4.05
C LEU A 81 -18.72 0.59 4.30
N LYS A 82 -18.80 1.66 5.09
CA LYS A 82 -17.62 2.47 5.47
C LYS A 82 -16.61 1.68 6.30
N ALA A 83 -17.07 0.94 7.30
CA ALA A 83 -16.20 0.12 8.14
C ALA A 83 -15.48 -0.95 7.33
N ARG A 84 -16.18 -1.62 6.42
CA ARG A 84 -15.58 -2.62 5.53
C ARG A 84 -14.62 -2.01 4.52
N LEU A 85 -14.96 -0.87 3.90
CA LEU A 85 -14.05 -0.16 2.99
C LEU A 85 -12.76 0.26 3.71
N TYR A 86 -12.86 0.78 4.93
CA TYR A 86 -11.69 1.06 5.76
C TYR A 86 -10.88 -0.22 6.05
N GLY A 87 -11.57 -1.32 6.38
CA GLY A 87 -10.96 -2.63 6.58
C GLY A 87 -10.15 -3.08 5.38
N LEU A 88 -10.74 -3.03 4.17
CA LEU A 88 -10.08 -3.34 2.91
C LEU A 88 -8.87 -2.45 2.65
N ALA A 89 -8.99 -1.14 2.89
CA ALA A 89 -7.86 -0.21 2.74
C ALA A 89 -6.72 -0.52 3.71
N THR A 90 -7.04 -1.00 4.92
CA THR A 90 -6.05 -1.44 5.90
C THR A 90 -5.37 -2.72 5.45
N VAL A 91 -6.12 -3.72 4.97
CA VAL A 91 -5.55 -4.96 4.43
C VAL A 91 -4.64 -4.65 3.25
N ALA A 92 -5.09 -3.85 2.28
CA ALA A 92 -4.31 -3.51 1.10
C ALA A 92 -3.05 -2.70 1.42
N HIS A 93 -3.00 -1.97 2.54
CA HIS A 93 -1.77 -1.32 2.99
C HIS A 93 -0.69 -2.30 3.44
N HIS A 94 -1.09 -3.45 4.00
CA HIS A 94 -0.16 -4.46 4.51
C HIS A 94 0.04 -5.65 3.56
N ALA A 95 -0.90 -5.87 2.63
CA ALA A 95 -0.96 -7.01 1.74
C ALA A 95 -1.77 -6.64 0.47
N PRO A 96 -1.20 -5.87 -0.46
CA PRO A 96 -1.86 -5.52 -1.72
C PRO A 96 -2.30 -6.78 -2.49
N ASP A 97 -3.55 -6.82 -2.94
CA ASP A 97 -4.12 -7.97 -3.64
C ASP A 97 -5.15 -7.53 -4.68
N GLU A 98 -5.02 -8.03 -5.91
CA GLU A 98 -5.80 -7.62 -7.10
C GLU A 98 -7.32 -7.61 -6.86
N GLY A 99 -7.85 -8.45 -5.95
CA GLY A 99 -9.29 -8.48 -5.64
C GLY A 99 -9.77 -7.32 -4.75
N LEU A 100 -8.92 -6.80 -3.86
CA LEU A 100 -9.33 -5.85 -2.82
C LEU A 100 -9.74 -4.49 -3.38
N ALA A 101 -9.02 -3.96 -4.38
CA ALA A 101 -9.34 -2.65 -4.96
C ALA A 101 -10.69 -2.69 -5.70
N LYS A 102 -11.00 -3.80 -6.38
CA LYS A 102 -12.28 -4.01 -7.06
C LYS A 102 -13.44 -4.05 -6.08
N GLU A 103 -13.30 -4.78 -4.97
CA GLU A 103 -14.31 -4.79 -3.91
C GLU A 103 -14.49 -3.39 -3.32
N ALA A 104 -13.39 -2.71 -2.97
CA ALA A 104 -13.41 -1.36 -2.43
C ALA A 104 -14.09 -0.35 -3.37
N ALA A 105 -13.82 -0.43 -4.68
CA ALA A 105 -14.46 0.39 -5.70
C ALA A 105 -15.98 0.19 -5.76
N ALA A 106 -16.45 -1.05 -5.61
CA ALA A 106 -17.87 -1.35 -5.55
C ALA A 106 -18.54 -0.74 -4.30
N LEU A 107 -17.93 -0.89 -3.12
CA LEU A 107 -18.45 -0.30 -1.87
C LEU A 107 -18.48 1.23 -1.94
N ALA A 108 -17.39 1.85 -2.41
CA ALA A 108 -17.32 3.30 -2.56
C ALA A 108 -18.35 3.83 -3.57
N SER A 109 -18.66 3.07 -4.62
CA SER A 109 -19.72 3.44 -5.58
C SER A 109 -21.11 3.40 -4.94
N ILE A 110 -21.40 2.41 -4.10
CA ILE A 110 -22.67 2.34 -3.33
C ILE A 110 -22.75 3.53 -2.38
N LEU A 111 -21.69 3.80 -1.62
CA LEU A 111 -21.62 4.93 -0.69
C LEU A 111 -21.81 6.27 -1.40
N HIS A 112 -21.18 6.45 -2.56
CA HIS A 112 -21.35 7.67 -3.36
C HIS A 112 -22.77 7.83 -3.88
N GLY A 113 -23.41 6.76 -4.38
CA GLY A 113 -24.81 6.79 -4.80
C GLY A 113 -25.79 7.15 -3.67
N ARG A 114 -25.39 6.94 -2.41
CA ARG A 114 -26.11 7.34 -1.20
C ARG A 114 -25.72 8.73 -0.67
N GLN A 115 -24.83 9.45 -1.37
CA GLN A 115 -24.24 10.71 -0.89
C GLN A 115 -23.53 10.56 0.46
N ALA A 116 -23.02 9.37 0.75
CA ALA A 116 -22.34 9.03 2.00
C ALA A 116 -20.83 8.84 1.85
N ALA A 117 -20.30 8.74 0.62
CA ALA A 117 -18.87 8.75 0.39
C ALA A 117 -18.34 10.19 0.43
N ASP A 118 -17.33 10.44 1.25
CA ASP A 118 -16.54 11.65 1.23
C ASP A 118 -15.20 11.43 0.49
N HIS A 119 -14.35 12.47 0.48
CA HIS A 119 -13.05 12.44 -0.20
C HIS A 119 -12.17 11.26 0.26
N ARG A 120 -12.29 10.84 1.51
CA ARG A 120 -11.49 9.77 2.10
C ARG A 120 -11.82 8.42 1.50
N GLU A 121 -13.11 8.08 1.38
CA GLU A 121 -13.54 6.82 0.80
C GLU A 121 -13.11 6.68 -0.66
N ILE A 122 -13.22 7.76 -1.43
CA ILE A 122 -12.77 7.79 -2.83
C ILE A 122 -11.24 7.67 -2.93
N SER A 123 -10.51 8.33 -2.01
CA SER A 123 -9.05 8.26 -1.94
C SER A 123 -8.52 6.90 -1.51
N TYR A 124 -9.27 6.12 -0.71
CA TYR A 124 -8.88 4.75 -0.38
C TYR A 124 -8.79 3.88 -1.63
N VAL A 125 -9.86 3.88 -2.45
CA VAL A 125 -9.91 3.09 -3.68
C VAL A 125 -8.79 3.49 -4.63
N HIS A 126 -8.57 4.79 -4.83
CA HIS A 126 -7.51 5.28 -5.70
C HIS A 126 -6.13 4.76 -5.29
N ARG A 127 -5.78 4.85 -3.99
CA ARG A 127 -4.51 4.34 -3.47
C ARG A 127 -4.38 2.83 -3.58
N MET A 128 -5.48 2.09 -3.39
CA MET A 128 -5.47 0.63 -3.56
C MET A 128 -5.20 0.24 -5.03
N LEU A 129 -5.79 0.95 -5.99
CA LEU A 129 -5.53 0.74 -7.43
C LEU A 129 -4.05 1.03 -7.76
N LEU A 130 -3.49 2.12 -7.24
CA LEU A 130 -2.06 2.43 -7.41
C LEU A 130 -1.15 1.38 -6.75
N ALA A 131 -1.49 0.89 -5.55
CA ALA A 131 -0.74 -0.18 -4.86
C ALA A 131 -0.62 -1.44 -5.72
N GLN A 132 -1.69 -1.76 -6.44
CA GLN A 132 -1.77 -2.93 -7.31
C GLN A 132 -1.23 -2.67 -8.72
N ARG A 133 -0.72 -1.47 -8.98
CA ARG A 133 -0.26 -1.01 -10.30
C ARG A 133 -1.36 -1.09 -11.37
N ASP A 134 -2.63 -1.02 -10.96
CA ASP A 134 -3.77 -0.85 -11.86
C ASP A 134 -3.93 0.63 -12.22
N PHE A 135 -2.97 1.14 -13.00
CA PHE A 135 -2.94 2.54 -13.43
C PHE A 135 -4.13 2.90 -14.33
N ASP A 136 -4.62 1.94 -15.11
CA ASP A 136 -5.77 2.14 -15.99
C ASP A 136 -7.05 2.31 -15.14
N GLY A 137 -7.25 1.44 -14.14
CA GLY A 137 -8.31 1.55 -13.15
C GLY A 137 -8.21 2.82 -12.32
N ALA A 138 -7.01 3.18 -11.84
CA ALA A 138 -6.79 4.42 -11.09
C ALA A 138 -7.13 5.66 -11.92
N SER A 139 -6.74 5.68 -13.21
CA SER A 139 -7.04 6.77 -14.14
C SER A 139 -8.54 6.90 -14.40
N TYR A 140 -9.23 5.77 -14.60
CA TYR A 140 -10.68 5.73 -14.73
C TYR A 140 -11.37 6.24 -13.44
N TRP A 141 -10.89 5.80 -12.27
CA TRP A 141 -11.43 6.21 -10.98
C TRP A 141 -11.28 7.72 -10.74
N SER A 142 -10.12 8.31 -11.05
CA SER A 142 -9.92 9.76 -10.93
C SER A 142 -10.83 10.58 -11.84
N LYS A 143 -11.11 10.10 -13.06
CA LYS A 143 -12.06 10.77 -13.98
C LYS A 143 -13.50 10.71 -13.50
N ARG A 144 -13.86 9.68 -12.72
CA ARG A 144 -15.20 9.51 -12.17
C ARG A 144 -15.51 10.47 -11.02
N PHE A 145 -14.49 10.87 -10.26
CA PHE A 145 -14.62 11.72 -9.07
C PHE A 145 -13.69 12.95 -9.16
N PRO A 146 -13.88 13.84 -10.16
CA PRO A 146 -13.00 14.99 -10.38
C PRO A 146 -12.99 15.98 -9.20
N GLU A 147 -14.05 16.01 -8.40
CA GLU A 147 -14.20 16.87 -7.23
C GLU A 147 -13.22 16.54 -6.08
N VAL A 148 -12.72 15.31 -6.03
CA VAL A 148 -11.84 14.84 -4.95
C VAL A 148 -10.37 15.25 -5.17
N GLN A 149 -10.02 15.71 -6.38
CA GLN A 149 -8.65 16.12 -6.75
C GLN A 149 -7.60 15.06 -6.39
N LEU A 150 -7.85 13.81 -6.82
CA LEU A 150 -6.94 12.69 -6.60
C LEU A 150 -5.57 12.92 -7.25
N THR A 151 -4.53 12.27 -6.71
CA THR A 151 -3.17 12.28 -7.26
C THR A 151 -3.18 11.91 -8.75
N THR A 152 -2.33 12.60 -9.52
CA THR A 152 -2.20 12.31 -10.95
C THR A 152 -1.62 10.91 -11.14
N VAL A 153 -2.27 10.11 -11.98
CA VAL A 153 -1.77 8.79 -12.36
C VAL A 153 -0.72 8.96 -13.46
N PRO A 154 0.51 8.45 -13.29
CA PRO A 154 1.53 8.58 -14.30
C PRO A 154 1.20 7.72 -15.53
N LYS A 155 1.66 8.16 -16.71
CA LYS A 155 1.59 7.34 -17.91
C LYS A 155 2.63 6.22 -17.81
N VAL A 156 2.20 4.97 -18.04
CA VAL A 156 3.09 3.81 -17.96
C VAL A 156 3.46 3.30 -19.35
N GLU A 157 4.75 3.23 -19.60
CA GLU A 157 5.36 2.60 -20.77
C GLU A 157 5.72 1.17 -20.39
N ARG A 158 4.82 0.23 -20.71
CA ARG A 158 4.96 -1.19 -20.39
C ARG A 158 5.90 -1.89 -21.36
N MET A 159 6.61 -2.89 -20.87
CA MET A 159 7.35 -3.80 -21.72
C MET A 159 6.42 -4.80 -22.42
N SER A 160 6.81 -5.26 -23.61
CA SER A 160 6.04 -6.28 -24.35
C SER A 160 6.11 -7.67 -23.71
N ALA A 161 7.16 -7.96 -22.93
CA ALA A 161 7.33 -9.23 -22.24
C ALA A 161 7.86 -8.99 -20.82
N PRO A 162 7.06 -9.25 -19.76
CA PRO A 162 7.53 -9.11 -18.39
C PRO A 162 8.60 -10.17 -18.09
N GLN A 163 9.73 -9.75 -17.52
CA GLN A 163 10.74 -10.65 -16.98
C GLN A 163 10.53 -10.83 -15.46
N ARG A 164 11.34 -11.70 -14.85
CA ARG A 164 11.40 -11.80 -13.38
C ARG A 164 12.15 -10.58 -12.85
N HIS A 165 11.66 -9.98 -11.76
CA HIS A 165 12.17 -8.74 -11.15
C HIS A 165 11.99 -7.49 -12.03
N ASN A 166 10.76 -6.96 -12.08
CA ASN A 166 10.47 -5.72 -12.78
C ASN A 166 10.39 -4.53 -11.81
N ALA A 167 10.81 -3.37 -12.29
CA ALA A 167 10.67 -2.10 -11.61
C ALA A 167 10.24 -1.00 -12.59
N TYR A 168 9.89 0.16 -12.05
CA TYR A 168 9.64 1.36 -12.83
C TYR A 168 10.75 2.37 -12.61
N ALA A 169 11.36 2.86 -13.70
CA ALA A 169 12.07 4.13 -13.67
C ALA A 169 11.07 5.28 -13.76
N VAL A 170 11.33 6.34 -13.01
CA VAL A 170 10.48 7.54 -12.95
C VAL A 170 11.09 8.63 -13.83
N SER A 171 10.29 9.27 -14.68
CA SER A 171 10.74 10.46 -15.42
C SER A 171 11.05 11.63 -14.48
N ALA A 172 11.87 12.57 -14.93
CA ALA A 172 12.30 13.70 -14.09
C ALA A 172 11.14 14.56 -13.53
N ASP A 173 10.03 14.61 -14.24
CA ASP A 173 8.80 15.33 -13.87
C ASP A 173 7.77 14.45 -13.14
N GLY A 174 8.07 13.16 -12.94
CA GLY A 174 7.16 12.20 -12.32
C GLY A 174 5.93 11.83 -13.18
N SER A 175 5.81 12.34 -14.40
CA SER A 175 4.61 12.13 -15.23
C SER A 175 4.58 10.77 -15.92
N ARG A 176 5.72 10.09 -16.02
CA ARG A 176 5.89 8.83 -16.73
C ARG A 176 6.64 7.79 -15.89
N LEU A 177 6.21 6.55 -16.03
CA LEU A 177 6.90 5.37 -15.54
C LEU A 177 7.32 4.50 -16.72
N LEU A 178 8.61 4.18 -16.80
CA LEU A 178 9.13 3.20 -17.74
C LEU A 178 9.31 1.87 -17.03
N GLU A 179 8.56 0.84 -17.42
CA GLU A 179 8.78 -0.51 -16.92
C GLU A 179 10.10 -1.04 -17.48
N LEU A 180 10.96 -1.55 -16.61
CA LEU A 180 12.25 -2.11 -16.98
C LEU A 180 12.53 -3.40 -16.20
N PRO A 181 13.21 -4.36 -16.83
CA PRO A 181 13.61 -5.58 -16.15
C PRO A 181 14.90 -5.32 -15.38
N LEU A 182 15.01 -5.89 -14.19
CA LEU A 182 16.26 -5.92 -13.45
C LEU A 182 16.82 -7.33 -13.54
N ASP A 183 17.90 -7.48 -14.31
CA ASP A 183 18.61 -8.76 -14.37
C ASP A 183 19.22 -9.05 -13.01
N MET A 184 18.61 -10.02 -12.31
CA MET A 184 19.07 -10.56 -11.04
C MET A 184 19.73 -11.93 -11.21
N HIS A 185 19.75 -12.54 -12.40
CA HIS A 185 20.27 -13.89 -12.61
C HIS A 185 21.80 -13.98 -12.52
N ALA A 186 22.49 -12.94 -12.97
CA ALA A 186 23.95 -12.82 -12.87
C ALA A 186 24.38 -11.65 -11.96
N TYR A 187 23.45 -11.12 -11.16
CA TYR A 187 23.73 -9.92 -10.37
C TYR A 187 24.69 -10.23 -9.21
N SER A 188 25.76 -9.44 -9.13
CA SER A 188 26.72 -9.44 -8.02
C SER A 188 26.80 -8.01 -7.49
N GLY A 189 26.22 -7.78 -6.32
CA GLY A 189 25.97 -6.43 -5.82
C GLY A 189 25.03 -6.41 -4.64
N VAL A 190 24.63 -5.21 -4.23
CA VAL A 190 23.63 -4.96 -3.18
C VAL A 190 22.38 -4.39 -3.83
N LEU A 191 21.23 -4.97 -3.54
CA LEU A 191 19.94 -4.34 -3.76
C LEU A 191 19.47 -3.76 -2.43
N ILE A 192 19.14 -2.48 -2.42
CA ILE A 192 18.71 -1.76 -1.23
C ILE A 192 17.24 -1.41 -1.42
N LEU A 193 16.38 -1.94 -0.56
CA LEU A 193 15.00 -1.50 -0.44
C LEU A 193 14.99 -0.27 0.47
N GLY A 194 14.63 0.89 -0.05
CA GLY A 194 14.71 2.17 0.67
C GLY A 194 13.62 3.14 0.23
N HIS A 195 13.33 4.12 1.08
CA HIS A 195 12.31 5.12 0.77
C HIS A 195 12.76 6.53 1.21
N PRO A 196 12.54 7.61 0.41
CA PRO A 196 13.00 8.96 0.76
C PRO A 196 12.44 9.49 2.08
N ALA A 197 11.20 9.11 2.43
CA ALA A 197 10.58 9.51 3.69
C ALA A 197 11.18 8.80 4.93
N CYS A 198 11.90 7.68 4.77
CA CYS A 198 12.48 6.93 5.88
C CYS A 198 13.84 7.51 6.30
N GLY A 199 13.96 7.98 7.55
CA GLY A 199 15.20 8.55 8.10
C GLY A 199 16.40 7.61 7.99
N PHE A 200 16.21 6.35 8.39
CA PHE A 200 17.23 5.31 8.29
C PHE A 200 17.67 5.03 6.85
N SER A 201 16.76 5.09 5.87
CA SER A 201 17.12 4.95 4.44
C SER A 201 17.99 6.12 3.98
N ARG A 202 17.70 7.35 4.42
CA ARG A 202 18.50 8.53 4.09
C ARG A 202 19.90 8.47 4.70
N GLU A 203 20.01 8.03 5.94
CA GLU A 203 21.30 7.83 6.62
C GLU A 203 22.14 6.75 5.92
N ALA A 204 21.53 5.62 5.56
CA ALA A 204 22.19 4.57 4.79
C ALA A 204 22.71 5.08 3.45
N ALA A 205 21.89 5.84 2.72
CA ALA A 205 22.28 6.42 1.43
C ALA A 205 23.48 7.38 1.59
N ALA A 206 23.43 8.25 2.60
CA ALA A 206 24.52 9.17 2.92
C ALA A 206 25.82 8.44 3.23
N TRP A 207 25.76 7.38 4.05
CA TRP A 207 26.93 6.55 4.37
C TRP A 207 27.47 5.81 3.14
N MET A 208 26.60 5.24 2.30
CA MET A 208 27.04 4.56 1.08
C MET A 208 27.81 5.50 0.14
N ARG A 209 27.45 6.79 0.07
CA ARG A 209 28.19 7.78 -0.74
C ARG A 209 29.59 8.08 -0.21
N THR A 210 29.82 8.01 1.11
CA THR A 210 31.14 8.31 1.67
C THR A 210 32.12 7.16 1.50
N ILE A 211 31.65 5.92 1.46
CA ILE A 211 32.51 4.73 1.42
C ILE A 211 32.64 4.10 0.03
N ALA A 212 31.73 4.41 -0.89
CA ALA A 212 31.72 3.87 -2.24
C ALA A 212 31.91 4.90 -3.37
N PRO A 213 32.59 6.06 -3.18
CA PRO A 213 32.61 7.11 -4.22
C PRO A 213 33.29 6.65 -5.53
N GLU A 214 34.18 5.65 -5.48
CA GLU A 214 34.88 5.11 -6.65
C GLU A 214 34.44 3.68 -7.03
N ARG A 215 33.46 3.10 -6.32
CA ARG A 215 33.10 1.68 -6.48
C ARG A 215 31.84 1.55 -7.33
N ARG A 216 32.05 1.10 -8.58
CA ARG A 216 31.08 0.68 -9.63
C ARG A 216 29.59 0.88 -9.25
N PRO A 217 28.95 1.99 -9.68
CA PRO A 217 27.51 2.25 -9.46
C PRO A 217 26.60 1.08 -9.87
N SER A 218 27.03 0.26 -10.83
CA SER A 218 26.32 -0.95 -11.26
C SER A 218 26.15 -2.03 -10.18
N MET A 219 26.91 -1.96 -9.07
CA MET A 219 26.86 -2.92 -7.97
C MET A 219 25.88 -2.54 -6.87
N VAL A 220 25.26 -1.36 -6.93
CA VAL A 220 24.26 -0.94 -5.94
C VAL A 220 22.99 -0.52 -6.67
N ARG A 221 21.86 -1.15 -6.33
CA ARG A 221 20.55 -0.81 -6.88
C ARG A 221 19.64 -0.34 -5.75
N TRP A 222 18.88 0.72 -5.99
CA TRP A 222 17.93 1.27 -5.03
C TRP A 222 16.50 1.06 -5.52
N LEU A 223 15.66 0.51 -4.66
CA LEU A 223 14.28 0.15 -4.96
C LEU A 223 13.36 0.69 -3.86
N THR A 224 12.22 1.27 -4.21
CA THR A 224 11.17 1.62 -3.26
C THR A 224 10.21 0.46 -3.05
N PRO A 225 9.54 0.39 -1.88
CA PRO A 225 8.52 -0.62 -1.65
C PRO A 225 7.33 -0.60 -2.61
N VAL A 226 6.60 -1.72 -2.65
CA VAL A 226 5.28 -1.76 -3.27
C VAL A 226 4.27 -1.11 -2.32
N ASP A 227 4.10 0.21 -2.43
CA ASP A 227 3.14 0.98 -1.64
C ASP A 227 1.99 1.56 -2.47
N GLY A 228 0.94 2.03 -1.77
CA GLY A 228 -0.29 2.57 -2.38
C GLY A 228 -0.29 4.06 -2.68
N ASP A 229 0.79 4.75 -2.34
CA ASP A 229 1.00 6.14 -2.75
C ASP A 229 2.42 6.17 -3.29
N LEU A 230 2.55 6.21 -4.62
CA LEU A 230 3.84 6.10 -5.31
C LEU A 230 4.87 7.17 -4.89
N GLN A 231 4.43 8.19 -4.13
CA GLN A 231 5.26 9.30 -3.64
C GLN A 231 6.13 9.92 -4.74
N LEU A 232 5.61 10.02 -5.96
CA LEU A 232 6.39 10.45 -7.13
C LEU A 232 7.16 11.75 -6.90
N PRO A 233 6.59 12.80 -6.25
CA PRO A 233 7.36 14.03 -5.95
C PRO A 233 8.61 13.76 -5.10
N LEU A 234 8.50 12.90 -4.07
CA LEU A 234 9.64 12.56 -3.22
C LEU A 234 10.71 11.76 -3.98
N ILE A 235 10.28 10.87 -4.87
CA ILE A 235 11.18 10.05 -5.69
C ILE A 235 11.87 10.91 -6.76
N THR A 236 11.16 11.83 -7.41
CA THR A 236 11.75 12.75 -8.39
C THR A 236 12.77 13.67 -7.74
N ASP A 237 12.45 14.23 -6.58
CA ASP A 237 13.37 15.10 -5.82
C ASP A 237 14.61 14.33 -5.37
N TRP A 238 14.43 13.08 -4.91
CA TRP A 238 15.54 12.19 -4.57
C TRP A 238 16.42 11.91 -5.78
N ASN A 239 15.84 11.46 -6.90
CA ASN A 239 16.59 11.07 -8.09
C ASN A 239 17.32 12.25 -8.74
N ALA A 240 16.78 13.47 -8.63
CA ALA A 240 17.44 14.69 -9.08
C ALA A 240 18.67 15.04 -8.22
N SER A 241 18.60 14.78 -6.90
CA SER A 241 19.68 15.09 -5.94
C SER A 241 20.69 13.94 -5.75
N HIS A 242 20.35 12.71 -6.16
CA HIS A 242 21.15 11.50 -5.94
C HIS A 242 21.17 10.60 -7.18
N GLN A 243 21.76 11.09 -8.28
CA GLN A 243 21.73 10.38 -9.57
C GLN A 243 22.42 9.00 -9.53
N ASP A 244 23.44 8.84 -8.69
CA ASP A 244 24.17 7.58 -8.44
C ASP A 244 23.40 6.60 -7.54
N GLN A 245 22.33 7.07 -6.90
CA GLN A 245 21.46 6.30 -5.99
C GLN A 245 19.99 6.48 -6.37
N ALA A 246 19.72 6.64 -7.66
CA ALA A 246 18.38 6.83 -8.18
C ALA A 246 17.49 5.63 -7.79
N LEU A 247 16.35 5.93 -7.20
CA LEU A 247 15.34 4.98 -6.80
C LEU A 247 14.49 4.54 -8.00
N LEU A 248 14.32 3.23 -8.09
CA LEU A 248 13.32 2.58 -8.92
C LEU A 248 12.11 2.20 -8.07
N ILE A 249 10.93 2.07 -8.66
CA ILE A 249 9.73 1.62 -7.93
C ILE A 249 9.51 0.13 -8.17
N ALA A 250 9.40 -0.67 -7.11
CA ALA A 250 9.03 -2.08 -7.25
C ALA A 250 7.66 -2.22 -7.93
N ARG A 251 7.57 -3.11 -8.92
CA ARG A 251 6.33 -3.35 -9.65
C ARG A 251 5.32 -4.13 -8.80
N HIS A 252 5.59 -5.41 -8.53
CA HIS A 252 4.75 -6.24 -7.67
C HIS A 252 5.59 -7.05 -6.70
N GLU A 253 5.01 -7.43 -5.56
CA GLU A 253 5.71 -8.24 -4.55
C GLU A 253 6.20 -9.59 -5.11
N ARG A 254 5.39 -10.23 -5.95
CA ARG A 254 5.73 -11.49 -6.65
C ARG A 254 6.97 -11.39 -7.54
N ASP A 255 7.34 -10.18 -7.96
CA ASP A 255 8.55 -9.97 -8.76
C ASP A 255 9.81 -10.02 -7.87
N TRP A 256 9.67 -10.00 -6.54
CA TRP A 256 10.74 -9.90 -5.54
C TRP A 256 10.59 -10.95 -4.43
N PRO A 257 10.63 -12.26 -4.74
CA PRO A 257 10.24 -13.33 -3.81
C PRO A 257 11.14 -13.48 -2.58
N PHE A 258 12.31 -12.85 -2.56
CA PHE A 258 13.20 -12.79 -1.40
C PHE A 258 12.87 -11.65 -0.43
N VAL A 259 11.98 -10.72 -0.80
CA VAL A 259 11.47 -9.65 0.07
C VAL A 259 10.22 -10.16 0.76
N GLN A 260 10.38 -10.64 1.99
CA GLN A 260 9.26 -11.17 2.79
C GLN A 260 8.45 -10.05 3.46
N VAL A 261 9.15 -9.01 3.90
CA VAL A 261 8.58 -7.83 4.54
C VAL A 261 9.02 -6.61 3.72
N TRP A 262 8.15 -5.62 3.54
CA TRP A 262 8.41 -4.44 2.70
C TRP A 262 8.81 -3.18 3.50
N ASP A 263 9.35 -3.39 4.70
CA ASP A 263 9.82 -2.31 5.58
C ASP A 263 11.17 -1.74 5.08
N THR A 264 11.58 -0.54 5.49
CA THR A 264 12.80 0.11 4.97
C THR A 264 13.70 0.68 6.07
N PRO A 265 15.04 0.70 5.87
CA PRO A 265 15.75 0.09 4.75
C PRO A 265 15.97 -1.42 4.94
N GLN A 266 16.16 -2.15 3.85
CA GLN A 266 16.67 -3.53 3.84
C GLN A 266 17.77 -3.67 2.79
N PHE A 267 18.72 -4.58 3.04
CA PHE A 267 19.89 -4.79 2.18
C PHE A 267 19.98 -6.25 1.78
N PHE A 268 20.03 -6.50 0.48
CA PHE A 268 20.12 -7.83 -0.10
C PHE A 268 21.42 -7.94 -0.90
N ILE A 269 22.37 -8.72 -0.40
CA ILE A 269 23.68 -8.91 -1.01
C ILE A 269 23.65 -10.16 -1.89
N PHE A 270 23.96 -9.99 -3.17
CA PHE A 270 23.97 -11.05 -4.18
C PHE A 270 25.39 -11.36 -4.65
N SER A 271 25.60 -12.63 -5.02
CA SER A 271 26.77 -13.11 -5.76
C SER A 271 26.28 -14.05 -6.86
N ASN A 272 26.54 -13.69 -8.11
CA ASN A 272 26.12 -14.42 -9.31
C ASN A 272 24.63 -14.82 -9.27
N GLY A 273 23.78 -13.86 -8.94
CA GLY A 273 22.33 -13.99 -8.81
C GLY A 273 21.81 -14.78 -7.61
N THR A 274 22.69 -15.26 -6.74
CA THR A 274 22.30 -15.94 -5.50
C THR A 274 22.37 -14.96 -4.33
N LEU A 275 21.28 -14.83 -3.57
CA LEU A 275 21.24 -14.07 -2.33
C LEU A 275 22.17 -14.71 -1.29
N GLN A 276 23.19 -13.98 -0.87
CA GLN A 276 24.19 -14.41 0.11
C GLN A 276 23.84 -13.95 1.52
N LEU A 277 23.31 -12.72 1.64
CA LEU A 277 23.03 -12.09 2.91
C LEU A 277 21.86 -11.12 2.79
N HIS A 278 20.99 -11.13 3.78
CA HIS A 278 19.91 -10.15 3.97
C HIS A 278 20.12 -9.48 5.33
N LEU A 279 19.97 -8.16 5.36
CA LEU A 279 20.14 -7.33 6.55
C LEU A 279 18.95 -6.37 6.68
N ASP A 280 18.39 -6.30 7.88
CA ASP A 280 17.25 -5.45 8.19
C ASP A 280 17.66 -4.17 8.93
N GLY A 281 17.09 -3.06 8.47
CA GLY A 281 17.25 -1.75 9.08
C GLY A 281 18.66 -1.18 8.95
N TRP A 282 18.83 0.01 9.50
CA TRP A 282 20.12 0.70 9.53
C TRP A 282 20.70 0.67 10.94
N ASN A 283 21.76 -0.12 11.14
CA ASN A 283 22.42 -0.33 12.44
C ASN A 283 23.89 -0.70 12.25
N GLU A 284 24.63 -0.80 13.36
CA GLU A 284 26.07 -1.10 13.34
C GLU A 284 26.40 -2.45 12.67
N ARG A 285 25.59 -3.48 12.94
CA ARG A 285 25.77 -4.80 12.30
C ARG A 285 25.68 -4.69 10.78
N THR A 286 24.72 -3.93 10.28
CA THR A 286 24.53 -3.71 8.83
C THR A 286 25.71 -2.95 8.23
N GLN A 287 26.18 -1.89 8.90
CA GLN A 287 27.37 -1.14 8.48
C GLN A 287 28.60 -2.03 8.40
N GLN A 288 28.89 -2.82 9.44
CA GLN A 288 30.04 -3.73 9.47
C GLN A 288 29.98 -4.78 8.35
N ALA A 289 28.79 -5.35 8.11
CA ALA A 289 28.59 -6.34 7.05
C ALA A 289 28.82 -5.75 5.65
N LEU A 290 28.29 -4.54 5.40
CA LEU A 290 28.48 -3.84 4.13
C LEU A 290 29.94 -3.43 3.92
N THR A 291 30.63 -2.92 4.95
CA THR A 291 32.07 -2.60 4.87
C THR A 291 32.87 -3.85 4.49
N ARG A 292 32.64 -4.98 5.19
CA ARG A 292 33.33 -6.23 4.88
C ARG A 292 33.05 -6.71 3.46
N TRP A 293 31.79 -6.66 3.03
CA TRP A 293 31.43 -7.05 1.67
C TRP A 293 32.15 -6.17 0.65
N LEU A 294 32.14 -4.86 0.85
CA LEU A 294 32.86 -3.91 0.01
C LEU A 294 34.35 -4.27 -0.02
N ASP A 295 35.02 -4.43 1.11
CA ASP A 295 36.46 -4.75 1.17
C ASP A 295 36.81 -5.99 0.33
N LEU A 296 35.97 -7.03 0.38
CA LEU A 296 36.14 -8.22 -0.46
C LEU A 296 35.99 -7.93 -1.96
N GLN A 297 35.08 -7.03 -2.35
CA GLN A 297 34.96 -6.60 -3.76
C GLN A 297 36.16 -5.77 -4.22
N GLY A 298 36.77 -4.99 -3.32
CA GLY A 298 37.96 -4.18 -3.62
C GLY A 298 39.25 -5.00 -3.75
N GLN A 299 39.31 -6.17 -3.11
CA GLN A 299 40.43 -7.12 -3.22
C GLN A 299 40.32 -8.01 -4.48
N ALA A 300 39.17 -8.05 -5.13
CA ALA A 300 38.99 -8.76 -6.38
C ALA A 300 39.57 -7.95 -7.56
N THR A 301 40.87 -8.12 -7.85
CA THR A 301 41.55 -8.31 -9.18
C THR A 301 42.93 -7.61 -9.28
N PRO A 302 44.00 -8.33 -9.73
CA PRO A 302 44.32 -8.45 -11.18
C PRO A 302 44.50 -9.88 -11.77
N ASP A 303 44.47 -10.96 -10.99
CA ASP A 303 44.89 -12.30 -11.50
C ASP A 303 43.95 -12.94 -12.55
N GLU A 304 42.72 -12.43 -12.74
CA GLU A 304 41.84 -12.88 -13.83
C GLU A 304 42.21 -12.27 -15.20
N GLN A 305 42.91 -11.12 -15.26
CA GLN A 305 43.42 -10.57 -16.52
C GLN A 305 44.63 -11.34 -17.07
N ILE A 306 45.39 -12.02 -16.20
CA ILE A 306 46.55 -12.84 -16.62
C ILE A 306 46.10 -14.17 -17.23
N ARG A 307 44.94 -14.72 -16.81
CA ARG A 307 44.42 -15.99 -17.36
C ARG A 307 43.77 -15.88 -18.74
N GLU A 308 43.28 -14.71 -19.14
CA GLU A 308 42.76 -14.52 -20.51
C GLU A 308 43.84 -14.11 -21.52
N GLN A 309 44.86 -13.34 -21.12
CA GLN A 309 45.98 -13.02 -22.02
C GLN A 309 46.88 -14.23 -22.31
N GLY A 310 46.95 -15.21 -21.40
CA GLY A 310 47.64 -16.49 -21.62
C GLY A 310 46.96 -17.45 -22.62
N LYS A 311 45.71 -17.19 -23.03
CA LYS A 311 44.97 -18.01 -24.01
C LYS A 311 45.00 -17.46 -25.44
N GLN A 312 45.48 -16.23 -25.66
CA GLN A 312 45.62 -15.65 -27.00
C GLN A 312 47.06 -15.70 -27.56
N SER A 313 47.98 -16.33 -26.83
CA SER A 313 49.39 -16.43 -27.23
C SER A 313 49.87 -17.88 -27.47
N GLY A 314 48.94 -18.83 -27.65
CA GLY A 314 49.24 -20.25 -27.89
C GLY A 314 48.54 -20.77 -29.13
#